data_AF-A0A076LBS9-F1
#
_entry.id   AF-A0A076LBS9-F1
#
_cell.length_a   1.000
_cell.length_b   1.000
_cell.length_c   1.000
_cell.angle_alpha   90.00
_cell.angle_beta   90.00
_cell.angle_gamma   90.00
#
_symmetry.space_group_name_H-M   'P 1'
#
loop_
_entity.id
_entity.type
_entity.pdbx_description
1 polymer ?
#
loop_
_entity_poly.entity_id
_entity_poly.type
_entity_poly.pdbx_seq_one_letter_code
_entity_poly.pdbx_strand_id
1 'polypeptide(L)'
;MLSTHCPKCGYPLFEKDGKTYCPVCEKFKNEVEEIEKNKIERDSKAVDKKVDINRILIEKINYLAMKLKDESEIGRIKEIGEALYVLIKIKKKIE
;
A
#
# COMPACT_ATOMS: atom_id res chain seq x y z
N MET A 1 -22.67 -1.73 12.47
CA MET A 1 -21.90 -0.51 12.11
C MET A 1 -21.60 0.21 13.41
N LEU A 2 -20.33 0.50 13.67
CA LEU A 2 -19.90 1.24 14.85
C LEU A 2 -19.98 2.75 14.55
N SER A 3 -20.11 3.57 15.59
CA SER A 3 -20.08 5.04 15.48
C SER A 3 -18.69 5.58 15.14
N THR A 4 -17.68 4.72 15.15
CA THR A 4 -16.28 5.03 14.83
C THR A 4 -15.98 4.81 13.36
N HIS A 5 -15.22 5.73 12.76
CA HIS A 5 -14.79 5.67 11.36
C HIS A 5 -13.34 5.20 11.25
N CYS A 6 -13.00 4.57 10.13
CA CYS A 6 -11.65 4.07 9.88
C CYS A 6 -10.67 5.25 9.78
N PRO A 7 -9.58 5.28 10.58
CA PRO A 7 -8.62 6.39 10.56
C PRO A 7 -7.83 6.47 9.25
N LYS A 8 -7.90 5.43 8.40
CA LYS A 8 -7.19 5.34 7.13
C LYS A 8 -8.01 5.84 5.94
N CYS A 9 -9.31 5.55 5.90
CA CYS A 9 -10.17 5.85 4.73
C CYS A 9 -11.50 6.54 5.07
N GLY A 10 -11.77 6.83 6.34
CA GLY A 10 -13.00 7.50 6.78
C GLY A 10 -14.27 6.66 6.69
N TYR A 11 -14.21 5.42 6.19
CA TYR A 11 -15.40 4.54 6.12
C TYR A 11 -15.83 4.06 7.51
N PRO A 12 -17.14 3.91 7.81
CA PRO A 12 -17.60 3.37 9.09
C PRO A 12 -16.96 2.01 9.42
N LEU A 13 -16.58 1.82 10.68
CA LEU A 13 -16.06 0.53 11.15
C LEU A 13 -17.19 -0.45 11.46
N PHE A 14 -16.88 -1.74 11.34
CA PHE A 14 -17.81 -2.83 11.60
C PHE A 14 -17.17 -3.79 12.59
N GLU A 15 -18.00 -4.53 13.32
CA GLU A 15 -17.54 -5.58 14.21
C GLU A 15 -17.97 -6.94 13.64
N LYS A 16 -17.02 -7.88 13.57
CA LYS A 16 -17.28 -9.28 13.21
C LYS A 16 -16.40 -10.16 14.09
N ASP A 17 -17.00 -11.16 14.73
CA ASP A 17 -16.31 -12.10 15.63
C ASP A 17 -15.51 -11.39 16.75
N GLY A 18 -16.05 -10.31 17.31
CA GLY A 18 -15.41 -9.51 18.37
C GLY A 18 -14.24 -8.63 17.90
N LYS A 19 -13.98 -8.56 16.59
CA LYS A 19 -12.93 -7.73 15.99
C LYS A 19 -13.52 -6.58 15.21
N THR A 20 -13.01 -5.39 15.46
CA THR A 20 -13.35 -4.19 14.69
C THR A 20 -12.53 -4.15 13.40
N TYR A 21 -13.21 -4.05 12.26
CA TYR A 21 -12.59 -4.02 10.94
C TYR A 21 -13.20 -2.96 10.02
N CYS A 22 -12.44 -2.60 8.99
CA CYS A 22 -12.90 -1.72 7.92
C CYS A 22 -13.10 -2.56 6.66
N PRO A 23 -14.32 -2.70 6.12
CA PRO A 23 -14.59 -3.56 4.98
C PRO A 23 -13.90 -3.10 3.70
N VAL A 24 -13.64 -1.79 3.59
CA VAL A 24 -12.90 -1.21 2.47
C VAL A 24 -11.43 -1.60 2.57
N CYS A 25 -10.79 -1.34 3.72
CA CYS A 25 -9.36 -1.63 3.91
C CYS A 25 -9.04 -3.14 3.99
N GLU A 26 -9.96 -3.97 4.51
CA GLU A 26 -9.78 -5.42 4.52
C GLU A 26 -9.91 -6.05 3.13
N LYS A 27 -10.81 -5.54 2.28
CA LYS A 27 -10.89 -6.01 0.89
C LYS A 27 -9.55 -5.84 0.16
N PHE A 28 -8.88 -4.70 0.37
CA PHE A 28 -7.52 -4.48 -0.15
C PHE A 28 -6.46 -5.38 0.49
N LYS A 29 -6.61 -5.79 1.77
CA LYS A 29 -5.68 -6.75 2.37
C LYS A 29 -5.86 -8.15 1.80
N ASN A 30 -7.10 -8.60 1.60
CA ASN A 30 -7.39 -9.93 1.06
C ASN A 30 -6.97 -10.04 -0.41
N GLU A 31 -7.13 -8.97 -1.21
CA GLU A 31 -6.59 -8.90 -2.58
C GLU A 31 -5.05 -8.95 -2.62
N VAL A 32 -4.37 -8.47 -1.57
CA VAL A 32 -2.90 -8.58 -1.43
C VAL A 32 -2.47 -9.96 -0.90
N GLU A 33 -3.23 -10.56 0.01
CA GLU A 33 -2.97 -11.90 0.56
C GLU A 33 -3.21 -13.03 -0.47
N GLU A 34 -4.16 -12.87 -1.41
CA GLU A 34 -4.31 -13.81 -2.54
C GLU A 34 -3.12 -13.76 -3.52
N ILE A 35 -2.43 -12.61 -3.62
CA ILE A 35 -1.18 -12.49 -4.39
C ILE A 35 -0.01 -13.12 -3.61
N GLU A 36 -0.01 -13.06 -2.29
CA GLU A 36 1.05 -13.66 -1.44
C GLU A 36 0.96 -15.20 -1.36
N LYS A 37 -0.23 -15.80 -1.35
CA LYS A 37 -0.36 -17.28 -1.30
C LYS A 37 0.22 -17.99 -2.53
N ASN A 38 0.35 -17.33 -3.67
CA ASN A 38 1.01 -17.88 -4.86
C ASN A 38 2.55 -17.77 -4.84
N LYS A 39 3.17 -17.17 -3.81
CA LYS A 39 4.64 -16.98 -3.73
C LYS A 39 5.35 -17.69 -2.56
N ILE A 40 4.62 -18.32 -1.64
CA ILE A 40 5.20 -18.85 -0.39
C ILE A 40 5.89 -20.23 -0.56
N GLU A 41 5.73 -20.93 -1.68
CA GLU A 41 6.35 -22.26 -1.86
C GLU A 41 7.82 -22.26 -2.33
N ARG A 42 8.46 -21.11 -2.54
CA ARG A 42 9.88 -21.09 -2.92
C ARG A 42 10.67 -20.17 -2.03
N ASP A 43 11.71 -20.76 -1.45
CA ASP A 43 12.88 -20.10 -0.85
C ASP A 43 12.83 -19.82 0.65
N SER A 44 12.57 -20.90 1.38
CA SER A 44 13.44 -21.27 2.50
C SER A 44 14.90 -21.34 2.04
N LYS A 45 15.72 -20.30 2.29
CA LYS A 45 17.15 -20.40 2.66
C LYS A 45 17.77 -19.01 2.84
N ALA A 46 18.45 -18.85 3.97
CA ALA A 46 19.20 -17.67 4.37
C ALA A 46 20.20 -17.22 3.29
N VAL A 47 20.05 -15.98 2.81
CA VAL A 47 21.05 -15.25 2.02
C VAL A 47 20.91 -13.77 2.39
N ASP A 48 22.04 -13.09 2.55
CA ASP A 48 22.17 -11.64 2.75
C ASP A 48 21.00 -10.86 2.17
N LYS A 49 20.27 -10.12 3.01
CA LYS A 49 19.20 -9.20 2.58
C LYS A 49 19.82 -8.08 1.75
N LYS A 50 20.21 -8.37 0.51
CA LYS A 50 20.28 -7.37 -0.54
C LYS A 50 18.88 -6.79 -0.61
N VAL A 51 18.77 -5.56 -0.14
CA VAL A 51 17.55 -4.79 -0.23
C VAL A 51 17.20 -4.71 -1.70
N ASP A 52 16.08 -5.34 -2.08
CA ASP A 52 15.56 -5.25 -3.44
C ASP A 52 15.00 -3.84 -3.65
N ILE A 53 15.86 -2.97 -4.19
CA ILE A 53 15.55 -1.57 -4.46
C ILE A 53 14.35 -1.48 -5.41
N ASN A 54 14.22 -2.39 -6.38
CA ASN A 54 13.10 -2.39 -7.32
C ASN A 54 11.79 -2.67 -6.61
N ARG A 55 11.77 -3.66 -5.71
CA ARG A 55 10.60 -3.93 -4.87
C ARG A 55 10.22 -2.72 -4.02
N ILE A 56 11.18 -2.09 -3.36
CA ILE A 56 10.91 -0.89 -2.53
C ILE A 56 10.33 0.26 -3.36
N LEU A 57 10.90 0.52 -4.55
CA LEU A 57 10.41 1.57 -5.43
C LEU A 57 8.96 1.33 -5.83
N ILE A 58 8.60 0.10 -6.21
CA ILE A 58 7.23 -0.27 -6.57
C ILE A 58 6.28 -0.08 -5.37
N GLU A 59 6.66 -0.57 -4.19
CA GLU A 59 5.86 -0.42 -2.97
C GLU A 59 5.62 1.06 -2.62
N LYS A 60 6.64 1.92 -2.75
CA LYS A 60 6.53 3.35 -2.48
C LYS A 60 5.72 4.10 -3.54
N ILE A 61 5.87 3.75 -4.82
CA ILE A 61 5.06 4.31 -5.90
C ILE A 61 3.58 3.99 -5.66
N ASN A 62 3.24 2.73 -5.37
CA ASN A 62 1.86 2.33 -5.11
C ASN A 62 1.27 3.04 -3.89
N TYR A 63 2.06 3.16 -2.80
CA TYR A 63 1.65 3.88 -1.61
C TYR A 63 1.32 5.36 -1.88
N LEU A 64 2.20 6.05 -2.61
CA LEU A 64 2.00 7.46 -2.93
C LEU A 64 0.86 7.66 -3.94
N ALA A 65 0.69 6.75 -4.91
CA ALA A 65 -0.43 6.78 -5.84
C ALA A 65 -1.77 6.61 -5.12
N MET A 66 -1.85 5.69 -4.15
CA MET A 66 -3.03 5.53 -3.30
C MET A 66 -3.29 6.78 -2.46
N LYS A 67 -2.26 7.39 -1.86
CA LYS A 67 -2.42 8.66 -1.13
C LYS A 67 -2.90 9.80 -2.02
N LEU A 68 -2.35 9.92 -3.23
CA LEU A 68 -2.72 10.97 -4.17
C LEU A 68 -4.20 10.90 -4.55
N LYS A 69 -4.72 9.67 -4.73
CA LYS A 69 -6.12 9.43 -5.10
C LYS A 69 -7.12 10.05 -4.11
N ASP A 70 -6.81 10.00 -2.82
CA ASP A 70 -7.70 10.44 -1.74
C ASP A 70 -7.35 11.84 -1.20
N GLU A 71 -6.31 12.50 -1.74
CA GLU A 71 -5.87 13.82 -1.31
C GLU A 71 -6.63 14.94 -2.04
N SER A 72 -6.98 15.98 -1.29
CA SER A 72 -7.76 17.13 -1.80
C SER A 72 -7.04 18.46 -1.60
N GLU A 73 -6.02 18.49 -0.75
CA GLU A 73 -5.20 19.68 -0.53
C GLU A 73 -4.20 19.82 -1.68
N ILE A 74 -4.25 20.96 -2.39
CA ILE A 74 -3.51 21.21 -3.63
C ILE A 74 -1.99 21.16 -3.39
N GLY A 75 -1.51 21.70 -2.26
CA GLY A 75 -0.11 21.66 -1.88
C GLY A 75 0.39 20.21 -1.75
N ARG A 76 -0.32 19.38 -0.99
CA ARG A 76 0.00 17.95 -0.84
C ARG A 76 -0.12 17.16 -2.13
N ILE A 77 -1.13 17.43 -2.96
CA ILE A 77 -1.25 16.83 -4.30
C ILE A 77 0.04 17.08 -5.10
N LYS A 78 0.53 18.33 -5.08
CA LYS A 78 1.77 18.71 -5.76
C LYS A 78 2.98 17.97 -5.17
N GLU A 79 3.14 17.96 -3.86
CA GLU A 79 4.25 17.26 -3.18
C GLU A 79 4.27 15.76 -3.50
N ILE A 80 3.11 15.10 -3.43
CA ILE A 80 2.99 13.67 -3.74
C ILE A 80 3.28 13.41 -5.22
N GLY A 81 2.80 14.28 -6.11
CA GLY A 81 3.06 14.21 -7.55
C GLY A 81 4.54 14.35 -7.89
N GLU A 82 5.25 15.30 -7.27
CA GLU A 82 6.70 15.49 -7.42
C GLU A 82 7.47 14.26 -6.91
N ALA A 83 7.10 13.73 -5.75
CA ALA A 83 7.71 12.52 -5.20
C ALA A 83 7.51 11.30 -6.13
N LEU A 84 6.30 11.11 -6.66
CA LEU A 84 6.00 10.06 -7.64
C LEU A 84 6.83 10.20 -8.91
N TYR A 85 6.95 11.42 -9.44
CA TYR A 85 7.78 11.70 -10.61
C TYR A 85 9.23 11.26 -10.40
N VAL A 86 9.81 11.60 -9.25
CA VAL A 86 11.19 11.21 -8.90
C VAL A 86 11.32 9.69 -8.82
N LEU A 87 10.42 8.99 -8.12
CA LEU A 87 10.48 7.53 -7.96
C LEU A 87 10.34 6.80 -9.30
N ILE A 88 9.41 7.22 -10.17
CA ILE A 88 9.23 6.64 -11.50
C ILE A 88 10.46 6.89 -12.38
N LYS A 89 11.04 8.10 -12.31
CA LYS A 89 12.26 8.43 -13.04
C LYS A 89 13.45 7.60 -12.58
N ILE A 90 13.58 7.35 -11.28
CA ILE A 90 14.62 6.46 -10.74
C ILE A 90 14.39 5.03 -11.22
N LYS A 91 13.15 4.50 -11.12
CA LYS A 91 12.82 3.14 -11.57
C LYS A 91 13.18 2.92 -13.04
N LYS A 92 12.84 3.87 -13.93
CA LYS A 92 13.19 3.82 -15.36
C LYS A 92 14.69 3.82 -15.67
N LYS A 93 15.55 4.24 -14.73
CA LYS A 93 17.01 4.24 -14.91
C LYS A 93 17.66 2.95 -14.42
N ILE A 94 16.94 2.18 -13.60
CA ILE A 94 17.42 0.92 -13.03
C ILE A 94 16.96 -0.26 -13.90
N GLU A 95 15.88 -0.10 -14.66
CA GLU A 95 15.47 -0.97 -15.77
C GLU A 95 16.31 -0.73 -17.03
#